data_AF-T0M014-F1
#
_entry.id   AF-T0M014-F1
#
_cell.length_a   1.000
_cell.length_b   1.000
_cell.length_c   1.000
_cell.angle_alpha   90.00
_cell.angle_beta   90.00
_cell.angle_gamma   90.00
#
_symmetry.space_group_name_H-M   'P 1'
#
loop_
_entity.id
_entity.type
_entity.pdbx_description
1 polymer ?
#
loop_
_entity_poly.entity_id
_entity_poly.type
_entity_poly.pdbx_seq_one_letter_code
_entity_poly.pdbx_strand_id
1 'polypeptide(L)'
;MSSIPQRVGGLVVHDEEADETHVPLPPNSQRYRCVEAIIDMALCILESPQGRQSLINLANQLVALRNAKKTPEKHLYKGSPEDMHLTINLFLQKIRSSLPLVFLTLFDGEGVTTKRKGEWGDNLQNYEPQVAVWLELHSYIIDNMLFARQQSKEVAGHSYA
;
A
#
# COMPACT_ATOMS: atom_id res chain seq x y z
N MET A 1 3.82 21.13 11.50
CA MET A 1 4.82 21.08 10.41
C MET A 1 4.19 20.33 9.26
N SER A 2 3.97 20.98 8.12
CA SER A 2 3.42 20.34 6.93
C SER A 2 4.55 19.54 6.26
N SER A 3 4.47 18.21 6.31
CA SER A 3 5.42 17.34 5.61
C SER A 3 5.11 17.39 4.12
N ILE A 4 6.08 17.82 3.31
CA ILE A 4 6.03 17.70 1.85
C ILE A 4 5.80 16.22 1.51
N PRO A 5 4.81 15.86 0.66
CA PRO A 5 4.62 14.48 0.24
C PRO A 5 5.90 13.96 -0.42
N GLN A 6 6.52 12.93 0.18
CA GLN A 6 7.68 12.27 -0.42
C GLN A 6 7.19 11.27 -1.45
N ARG A 7 7.52 11.43 -2.74
CA ARG A 7 7.14 10.45 -3.77
C ARG A 7 7.43 9.02 -3.32
N VAL A 8 6.50 8.11 -3.60
CA VAL A 8 6.66 6.73 -3.16
C VAL A 8 7.76 6.04 -3.96
N GLY A 9 8.76 5.52 -3.26
CA GLY A 9 9.92 4.86 -3.86
C GLY A 9 9.58 3.47 -4.37
N GLY A 10 10.06 3.15 -5.58
CA GLY A 10 10.00 1.79 -6.12
C GLY A 10 8.59 1.27 -6.42
N LEU A 11 7.60 2.15 -6.64
CA LEU A 11 6.27 1.74 -7.09
C LEU A 11 6.37 1.04 -8.46
N VAL A 12 5.82 -0.17 -8.54
CA VAL A 12 5.61 -0.90 -9.78
C VAL A 12 4.15 -1.31 -9.83
N VAL A 13 3.46 -0.89 -10.88
CA VAL A 13 2.05 -1.21 -11.10
C VAL A 13 1.95 -2.08 -12.35
N HIS A 14 1.23 -3.18 -12.25
CA HIS A 14 0.88 -4.05 -13.36
C HIS A 14 -0.62 -3.93 -13.65
N ASP A 15 -0.97 -3.95 -14.93
CA ASP A 15 -2.35 -4.09 -15.39
C ASP A 15 -2.58 -5.55 -15.79
N GLU A 16 -3.80 -6.04 -15.57
CA GLU A 16 -4.24 -7.35 -16.05
C GLU A 16 -4.75 -7.20 -17.49
N GLU A 17 -4.10 -7.89 -18.43
CA GLU A 17 -4.56 -7.97 -19.82
C GLU A 17 -5.60 -9.08 -20.00
N ALA A 18 -6.26 -9.10 -21.16
CA ALA A 18 -7.37 -10.00 -21.47
C ALA A 18 -7.00 -11.50 -21.45
N ASP A 19 -5.71 -11.82 -21.47
CA ASP A 19 -5.16 -13.17 -21.36
C ASP A 19 -4.64 -13.51 -19.95
N GLU A 20 -5.05 -12.74 -18.92
CA GLU A 20 -4.62 -12.85 -17.52
C GLU A 20 -3.11 -12.61 -17.32
N THR A 21 -2.43 -12.04 -18.33
CA THR A 21 -1.04 -11.63 -18.19
C THR A 21 -0.95 -10.27 -17.51
N HIS A 22 0.12 -10.08 -16.74
CA HIS A 22 0.32 -8.87 -15.95
C HIS A 22 1.43 -8.01 -16.56
N VAL A 23 1.05 -6.92 -17.21
CA VAL A 23 1.98 -6.05 -17.95
C VAL A 23 2.28 -4.79 -17.14
N PRO A 24 3.55 -4.39 -16.99
CA PRO A 24 3.89 -3.20 -16.23
C PRO A 24 3.33 -1.93 -16.89
N LEU A 25 2.62 -1.12 -16.11
CA LEU A 25 2.12 0.17 -16.55
C LEU A 25 3.26 1.20 -16.64
N PRO A 26 3.33 1.98 -17.72
CA PRO A 26 4.37 2.99 -17.84
C PRO A 26 4.09 4.13 -16.84
N PRO A 27 5.13 4.69 -16.17
CA PRO A 27 4.98 5.71 -15.13
C PRO A 27 4.30 7.02 -15.58
N ASN A 28 4.25 7.26 -16.90
CA ASN A 28 3.58 8.42 -17.48
C ASN A 28 2.07 8.20 -17.76
N SER A 29 1.57 6.97 -17.64
CA SER A 29 0.14 6.67 -17.84
C SER A 29 -0.73 7.32 -16.77
N GLN A 30 -1.97 7.64 -17.13
CA GLN A 30 -2.93 8.21 -16.19
C GLN A 30 -3.27 7.25 -15.05
N ARG A 31 -3.44 5.95 -15.36
CA ARG A 31 -3.68 4.89 -14.37
C ARG A 31 -2.54 4.81 -13.36
N TYR A 32 -1.29 4.74 -13.82
CA TYR A 32 -0.13 4.70 -12.91
C TYR A 32 -0.13 5.92 -11.97
N ARG A 33 -0.28 7.14 -12.50
CA ARG A 33 -0.27 8.36 -11.68
C ARG A 33 -1.44 8.44 -10.70
N CYS A 34 -2.60 7.88 -11.06
CA CYS A 34 -3.74 7.78 -10.17
C CYS A 34 -3.42 6.86 -8.99
N VAL A 35 -2.89 5.67 -9.27
CA VAL A 35 -2.45 4.70 -8.25
C VAL A 35 -1.35 5.29 -7.37
N GLU A 36 -0.35 5.95 -7.96
CA GLU A 36 0.72 6.63 -7.23
C GLU A 36 0.16 7.65 -6.23
N ALA A 37 -0.79 8.49 -6.67
CA ALA A 37 -1.42 9.49 -5.81
C ALA A 37 -2.26 8.88 -4.69
N ILE A 38 -3.01 7.81 -4.97
CA ILE A 38 -3.81 7.10 -3.96
C ILE A 38 -2.89 6.51 -2.88
N ILE A 39 -1.82 5.83 -3.29
CA ILE A 39 -0.89 5.19 -2.34
C ILE A 39 -0.12 6.25 -1.54
N ASP A 40 0.34 7.32 -2.19
CA ASP A 40 1.00 8.42 -1.49
C ASP A 40 0.09 9.05 -0.42
N MET A 41 -1.18 9.27 -0.76
CA MET A 41 -2.17 9.80 0.19
C MET A 41 -2.43 8.82 1.35
N ALA A 42 -2.61 7.53 1.04
CA ALA A 42 -2.79 6.50 2.06
C ALA A 42 -1.58 6.43 3.01
N LEU A 43 -0.35 6.47 2.49
CA LEU A 43 0.86 6.48 3.31
C LEU A 43 0.96 7.77 4.14
N CYS A 44 0.61 8.93 3.60
CA CYS A 44 0.57 10.17 4.38
C CYS A 44 -0.40 10.08 5.56
N ILE A 45 -1.57 9.46 5.37
CA ILE A 45 -2.53 9.21 6.47
C ILE A 45 -1.90 8.28 7.51
N LEU A 46 -1.29 7.17 7.10
CA LEU A 46 -0.66 6.20 8.01
C LEU A 46 0.56 6.77 8.74
N GLU A 47 1.30 7.68 8.10
CA GLU A 47 2.48 8.33 8.65
C GLU A 47 2.16 9.51 9.58
N SER A 48 0.91 9.99 9.59
CA SER A 48 0.43 11.00 10.53
C SER A 48 0.53 10.50 11.99
N PRO A 49 0.57 11.39 13.00
CA PRO A 49 0.59 10.97 14.40
C PRO A 49 -0.55 10.00 14.78
N GLN A 50 -1.77 10.28 14.29
CA GLN A 50 -2.95 9.44 14.52
C GLN A 50 -2.86 8.12 13.75
N GLY A 51 -2.34 8.14 12.53
CA GLY A 51 -2.11 6.95 11.72
C GLY A 51 -1.09 6.01 12.39
N ARG A 52 0.04 6.54 12.84
CA ARG A 52 1.06 5.77 13.58
C ARG A 52 0.51 5.18 14.86
N GLN A 53 -0.24 5.95 15.64
CA GLN A 53 -0.84 5.44 16.87
C GLN A 53 -1.83 4.29 16.59
N SER A 54 -2.65 4.43 15.55
CA SER A 54 -3.56 3.36 15.11
C SER A 54 -2.81 2.10 14.70
N LEU A 55 -1.71 2.24 13.95
CA LEU A 55 -0.85 1.13 13.56
C LEU A 55 -0.17 0.46 14.76
N ILE A 56 0.31 1.23 15.74
CA ILE A 56 0.90 0.69 16.98
C ILE A 56 -0.13 -0.14 17.74
N ASN A 57 -1.35 0.39 17.91
CA ASN A 57 -2.43 -0.30 18.60
C ASN A 57 -2.78 -1.62 17.91
N LEU A 58 -2.94 -1.59 16.58
CA LEU A 58 -3.22 -2.78 15.77
C LEU A 58 -2.08 -3.80 15.86
N ALA A 59 -0.83 -3.37 15.75
CA ALA A 59 0.33 -4.25 15.82
C ALA A 59 0.45 -4.94 17.19
N ASN A 60 0.24 -4.20 18.28
CA ASN A 60 0.23 -4.77 19.62
C ASN A 60 -0.86 -5.85 19.77
N GLN A 61 -2.07 -5.58 19.26
CA GLN A 61 -3.15 -6.58 19.26
C GLN A 61 -2.79 -7.82 18.44
N LEU A 62 -2.24 -7.65 17.24
CA LEU A 62 -1.83 -8.77 16.38
C LEU A 62 -0.73 -9.62 17.00
N VAL A 63 0.28 -9.00 17.63
CA VAL A 63 1.35 -9.72 18.34
C VAL A 63 0.79 -10.48 19.54
N ALA A 64 -0.05 -9.84 20.36
CA ALA A 64 -0.69 -10.49 21.50
C ALA A 64 -1.53 -11.71 21.06
N LEU A 65 -2.35 -11.55 20.01
CA LEU A 65 -3.16 -12.63 19.45
C LEU A 65 -2.32 -13.80 18.93
N ARG A 66 -1.21 -13.51 18.24
CA ARG A 66 -0.30 -14.56 17.73
C ARG A 66 0.43 -15.29 18.85
N ASN A 67 0.88 -14.57 19.87
CA ASN A 67 1.57 -15.15 21.02
C ASN A 67 0.64 -15.99 21.91
N ALA A 68 -0.65 -15.68 21.92
CA ALA A 68 -1.65 -16.45 22.67
C ALA A 68 -2.01 -17.80 22.01
N LYS A 69 -1.60 -18.05 20.76
CA LYS A 69 -1.85 -19.33 20.07
C LYS A 69 -0.97 -20.43 20.68
N LYS A 70 -1.52 -21.65 20.80
CA LYS A 70 -0.81 -22.85 21.29
C LYS A 70 0.49 -23.13 20.52
N THR A 71 0.49 -22.81 19.23
CA THR A 71 1.68 -22.81 18.38
C THR A 71 1.83 -21.38 17.84
N PRO A 72 2.75 -20.57 18.39
CA PRO A 72 2.93 -19.19 17.94
C PRO A 72 3.25 -19.13 16.45
N GLU A 73 2.52 -18.29 15.73
CA GLU A 73 2.79 -18.04 14.31
C GLU A 73 4.04 -17.18 14.15
N LYS A 74 4.88 -17.50 13.16
CA LYS A 74 6.06 -16.70 12.83
C LYS A 74 5.65 -15.25 12.52
N HIS A 75 6.28 -14.29 13.20
CA HIS A 75 6.17 -12.87 12.89
C HIS A 75 7.54 -12.17 13.00
N LEU A 76 7.68 -11.07 12.27
CA LEU A 76 8.92 -10.28 12.17
C LEU A 76 9.24 -9.47 13.42
N TYR A 77 8.25 -9.24 14.28
CA TYR A 77 8.45 -8.51 15.52
C TYR A 77 9.22 -9.35 16.54
N LYS A 78 10.36 -8.85 17.02
CA LYS A 78 11.20 -9.51 18.02
C LYS A 78 11.46 -8.66 19.28
N GLY A 79 10.94 -7.44 19.32
CA GLY A 79 11.17 -6.48 20.40
C GLY A 79 10.17 -6.60 21.56
N SER A 80 10.33 -5.74 22.56
CA SER A 80 9.38 -5.58 23.67
C SER A 80 8.18 -4.72 23.21
N PRO A 81 6.94 -4.90 23.70
CA PRO A 81 5.80 -4.07 23.28
C PRO A 81 6.01 -2.55 23.39
N GLU A 82 6.89 -2.09 24.28
CA GLU A 82 7.25 -0.68 24.46
C GLU A 82 7.97 -0.11 23.22
N ASP A 83 8.74 -0.94 22.52
CA ASP A 83 9.50 -0.59 21.32
C ASP A 83 8.67 -0.63 20.02
N MET A 84 7.36 -0.90 20.13
CA MET A 84 6.48 -1.04 18.95
C MET A 84 6.50 0.20 18.06
N HIS A 85 6.62 1.39 18.67
CA HIS A 85 6.70 2.65 17.94
C HIS A 85 7.91 2.71 17.00
N LEU A 86 9.09 2.22 17.42
CA LEU A 86 10.29 2.14 16.58
C LEU A 86 10.08 1.17 15.42
N THR A 87 9.42 0.05 15.69
CA THR A 87 9.09 -0.95 14.68
C THR A 87 8.13 -0.41 13.63
N ILE A 88 7.08 0.30 14.03
CA ILE A 88 6.13 0.91 13.08
C ILE A 88 6.83 1.98 12.23
N ASN A 89 7.72 2.79 12.82
CA ASN A 89 8.49 3.77 12.05
C ASN A 89 9.38 3.09 10.99
N LEU A 90 10.08 2.00 11.36
CA LEU A 90 10.90 1.23 10.42
C LEU A 90 10.05 0.57 9.32
N PHE A 91 8.89 0.03 9.69
CA PHE A 91 7.95 -0.56 8.73
C PHE A 91 7.49 0.47 7.70
N LEU A 92 7.01 1.63 8.15
CA LEU A 92 6.57 2.72 7.26
C LEU A 92 7.72 3.20 6.36
N GLN A 93 8.93 3.35 6.90
CA GLN A 93 10.10 3.71 6.10
C GLN A 93 10.40 2.68 5.01
N LYS A 94 10.27 1.38 5.31
CA LYS A 94 10.46 0.30 4.33
C LYS A 94 9.39 0.32 3.25
N ILE A 95 8.12 0.47 3.63
CA ILE A 95 7.02 0.58 2.68
C ILE A 95 7.17 1.82 1.78
N ARG A 96 7.62 2.95 2.32
CA ARG A 96 7.84 4.19 1.55
C ARG A 96 8.99 4.09 0.55
N SER A 97 10.03 3.32 0.90
CA SER A 97 11.23 3.15 0.05
C SER A 97 11.09 2.05 -0.99
N SER A 98 10.34 1.00 -0.69
CA SER A 98 10.10 -0.14 -1.56
C SER A 98 8.68 -0.64 -1.33
N LEU A 99 7.73 -0.14 -2.11
CA LEU A 99 6.32 -0.58 -2.02
C LEU A 99 6.16 -2.03 -2.50
N PRO A 100 5.19 -2.80 -1.95
CA PRO A 100 4.71 -4.02 -2.58
C PRO A 100 4.38 -3.82 -4.06
N LEU A 101 4.52 -4.88 -4.86
CA LEU A 101 4.05 -4.86 -6.25
C LEU A 101 2.53 -4.64 -6.25
N VAL A 102 2.07 -3.75 -7.12
CA VAL A 102 0.66 -3.40 -7.25
C VAL A 102 0.10 -4.01 -8.53
N PHE A 103 -1.02 -4.69 -8.44
CA PHE A 103 -1.72 -5.29 -9.57
C PHE A 103 -3.12 -4.69 -9.67
N LEU A 104 -3.49 -4.23 -10.86
CA LEU A 104 -4.85 -3.83 -11.16
C LEU A 104 -5.59 -5.04 -11.70
N THR A 105 -6.52 -5.58 -10.92
CA THR A 105 -7.22 -6.82 -11.25
C THR A 105 -8.72 -6.67 -11.01
N LEU A 106 -9.51 -7.64 -11.48
CA LEU A 106 -10.93 -7.73 -11.19
C LEU A 106 -11.18 -8.73 -10.05
N PHE A 107 -11.71 -8.26 -8.93
CA PHE A 107 -12.09 -9.11 -7.80
C PHE A 107 -13.19 -8.44 -6.96
N ASP A 108 -13.83 -9.20 -6.07
CA ASP A 108 -14.84 -8.65 -5.17
C ASP A 108 -14.17 -7.84 -4.03
N GLY A 109 -14.17 -6.51 -4.17
CA GLY A 109 -13.64 -5.58 -3.15
C GLY A 109 -12.95 -4.36 -3.76
N GLU A 110 -12.32 -3.54 -2.91
CA GLU A 110 -11.60 -2.33 -3.37
C GLU A 110 -10.09 -2.55 -3.46
N GLY A 111 -9.55 -3.30 -2.49
CA GLY A 111 -8.13 -3.56 -2.33
C GLY A 111 -7.91 -4.79 -1.46
N VAL A 112 -6.96 -5.65 -1.83
CA VAL A 112 -6.56 -6.80 -1.02
C VAL A 112 -5.03 -6.92 -1.00
N THR A 113 -4.49 -7.41 0.11
CA THR A 113 -3.07 -7.72 0.22
C THR A 113 -2.88 -9.22 0.35
N THR A 114 -2.11 -9.79 -0.57
CA THR A 114 -1.83 -11.22 -0.62
C THR A 114 -0.39 -11.46 -0.23
N LYS A 115 -0.18 -12.23 0.86
CA LYS A 115 1.17 -12.64 1.28
C LYS A 115 1.70 -13.68 0.30
N ARG A 116 2.90 -13.46 -0.21
CA ARG A 116 3.57 -14.43 -1.08
C ARG A 116 4.13 -15.59 -0.26
N LYS A 117 4.07 -16.79 -0.84
CA LYS A 117 4.77 -17.96 -0.29
C LYS A 117 6.27 -17.77 -0.54
N GLY A 118 7.06 -17.68 0.52
CA GLY A 118 8.51 -17.47 0.43
C GLY A 118 9.11 -17.00 1.75
N GLU A 119 10.41 -16.72 1.75
CA GLU A 119 11.11 -16.09 2.87
C GLU A 119 11.05 -14.57 2.76
N TRP A 120 10.22 -13.95 3.60
CA TRP A 120 10.02 -12.49 3.70
C TRP A 120 10.91 -11.89 4.80
N GLY A 121 12.01 -12.56 5.10
CA GLY A 121 12.92 -12.25 6.20
C GLY A 121 12.51 -12.85 7.56
N ASP A 122 13.44 -12.81 8.50
CA ASP A 122 13.24 -13.30 9.88
C ASP A 122 12.91 -12.19 10.89
N ASN A 123 13.18 -10.95 10.49
CA ASN A 123 12.96 -9.74 11.28
C ASN A 123 12.62 -8.57 10.34
N LEU A 124 12.19 -7.45 10.92
CA LEU A 124 11.77 -6.30 10.14
C LEU A 124 12.93 -5.65 9.38
N GLN A 125 14.18 -5.76 9.84
CA GLN A 125 15.36 -5.19 9.20
C GLN A 125 15.60 -5.83 7.82
N ASN A 126 15.39 -7.14 7.71
CA ASN A 126 15.54 -7.92 6.48
C ASN A 126 14.21 -8.06 5.69
N TYR A 127 13.16 -7.37 6.13
CA TYR A 127 11.88 -7.38 5.43
C TYR A 127 11.96 -6.54 4.15
N GLU A 128 11.50 -7.14 3.04
CA GLU A 128 11.41 -6.53 1.73
C GLU A 128 9.95 -6.58 1.22
N PRO A 129 9.24 -5.44 1.19
CA PRO A 129 7.80 -5.47 0.88
C PRO A 129 7.47 -6.00 -0.53
N GLN A 130 8.29 -5.68 -1.54
CA GLN A 130 8.13 -6.16 -2.93
C GLN A 130 8.14 -7.69 -3.05
N VAL A 131 8.90 -8.37 -2.19
CA VAL A 131 9.04 -9.83 -2.22
C VAL A 131 8.03 -10.50 -1.30
N ALA A 132 7.58 -9.80 -0.26
CA ALA A 132 6.72 -10.38 0.76
C ALA A 132 5.22 -10.37 0.41
N VAL A 133 4.76 -9.33 -0.29
CA VAL A 133 3.33 -9.05 -0.46
C VAL A 133 3.04 -8.52 -1.86
N TRP A 134 1.86 -8.85 -2.36
CA TRP A 134 1.22 -8.17 -3.48
C TRP A 134 0.04 -7.36 -2.99
N LEU A 135 -0.13 -6.17 -3.56
CA LEU A 135 -1.30 -5.33 -3.36
C LEU A 135 -2.13 -5.40 -4.65
N GLU A 136 -3.35 -5.91 -4.54
CA GLU A 136 -4.29 -5.96 -5.64
C GLU A 136 -5.31 -4.84 -5.44
N LEU A 137 -5.53 -4.02 -6.46
CA LEU A 137 -6.50 -2.93 -6.47
C LEU A 137 -7.51 -3.20 -7.57
N HIS A 138 -8.79 -2.94 -7.29
CA HIS A 138 -9.82 -3.17 -8.28
C HIS A 138 -9.69 -2.18 -9.45
N SER A 139 -9.47 -2.70 -10.66
CA SER A 139 -9.19 -1.89 -11.86
C SER A 139 -10.29 -0.87 -12.19
N TYR A 140 -11.56 -1.27 -12.15
CA TYR A 140 -12.70 -0.36 -12.40
C TYR A 140 -12.80 0.81 -11.41
N ILE A 141 -12.32 0.68 -10.18
CA ILE A 141 -12.32 1.82 -9.25
C ILE A 141 -11.36 2.90 -9.76
N ILE A 142 -10.18 2.49 -10.23
CA ILE A 142 -9.19 3.40 -10.83
C ILE A 142 -9.76 4.06 -12.08
N ASP A 143 -10.42 3.30 -12.95
CA ASP A 143 -11.04 3.83 -14.16
C ASP A 143 -12.16 4.83 -13.85
N ASN A 144 -13.02 4.53 -12.88
CA ASN A 144 -14.09 5.42 -12.45
C ASN A 144 -13.53 6.73 -11.89
N MET A 145 -12.45 6.69 -11.11
CA MET A 145 -11.78 7.89 -10.61
C MET A 145 -11.20 8.75 -11.76
N LEU A 146 -10.61 8.10 -12.76
CA LEU A 146 -10.10 8.79 -13.95
C LEU A 146 -11.22 9.42 -14.77
N PHE A 147 -12.33 8.70 -14.96
CA PHE A 147 -13.50 9.19 -15.68
C PHE A 147 -14.14 10.40 -14.99
N ALA A 148 -14.36 10.33 -13.67
CA ALA A 148 -14.90 11.45 -12.88
C ALA A 148 -14.01 12.71 -12.95
N ARG A 149 -12.68 12.53 -13.00
CA ARG A 149 -11.73 13.63 -13.19
C ARG A 149 -11.83 14.28 -14.57
N GLN A 150 -12.18 13.52 -15.61
CA GLN A 150 -12.35 14.06 -16.95
C GLN A 150 -13.67 14.83 -17.07
N GLN A 151 -14.79 14.28 -16.56
CA GLN A 151 -16.08 14.97 -16.55
C GLN A 151 -16.05 16.32 -15.83
N SER A 152 -15.37 16.38 -14.67
CA SER A 152 -15.24 17.64 -13.91
C SER A 152 -14.48 18.73 -14.68
N LYS A 153 -13.55 18.37 -15.57
CA LYS A 153 -12.88 19.32 -16.45
C LYS A 153 -13.77 19.77 -17.61
N GLU A 154 -14.58 18.88 -18.16
CA GLU A 154 -15.51 19.20 -19.25
C GLU A 154 -16.62 20.15 -18.76
N VAL A 155 -17.22 19.90 -17.60
CA VAL A 155 -18.22 20.78 -17.00
C VAL A 155 -17.63 22.16 -16.67
N ALA A 156 -16.40 22.23 -16.18
CA ALA A 156 -15.71 23.50 -15.94
C ALA A 156 -15.37 24.26 -17.23
N GLY A 157 -15.15 23.56 -18.35
CA GLY A 157 -14.87 24.15 -19.67
C GLY A 157 -16.10 24.72 -20.39
N HIS A 158 -17.32 24.33 -19.99
CA HIS A 158 -18.57 24.82 -20.59
C HIS A 158 -19.22 25.97 -19.80
N SER A 159 -18.61 26.44 -18.70
CA SER A 159 -19.15 27.50 -17.84
C SER A 159 -18.71 28.92 -18.23
N TYR A 160 -18.04 29.12 -19.35
CA TYR A 160 -17.76 30.44 -19.92
C TYR A 160 -17.87 30.40 -21.44
N ALA A 161 -19.10 30.56 -21.94
CA ALA A 161 -19.39 31.02 -23.29
C ALA A 161 -20.56 32.00 -23.22
#